data_AF-A0A7Z9WQH4-F1
#
_entry.id   AF-A0A7Z9WQH4-F1
#
_cell.length_a   1.000
_cell.length_b   1.000
_cell.length_c   1.000
_cell.angle_alpha   90.00
_cell.angle_beta   90.00
_cell.angle_gamma   90.00
#
_symmetry.space_group_name_H-M   'P 1'
#
loop_
_entity.id
_entity.type
_entity.pdbx_description
1 polymer ?
#
loop_
_entity_poly.entity_id
_entity_poly.type
_entity_poly.pdbx_seq_one_letter_code
_entity_poly.pdbx_strand_id
1 'polypeptide(L)'
;MPKLKERERTKRTKCVILGLDGMPYRLIADLSRKGVMPNMAELIAEGVFREMASSIPEVSSVAWSSIITGKNPGEHGIFGFTDLMPGSYSVFFPNFSNLKAPPFWEREESGRSVIINVPSTYP
;
A
#
# COMPACT_ATOMS: atom_id res chain seq x y z
N MET A 1 -34.15 10.93 -37.57
CA MET A 1 -33.35 11.22 -36.36
C MET A 1 -32.48 10.00 -36.05
N PRO A 2 -31.15 10.08 -36.12
CA PRO A 2 -30.29 8.94 -35.82
C PRO A 2 -30.24 8.70 -34.31
N LYS A 3 -30.50 7.46 -33.90
CA LYS A 3 -30.40 7.00 -32.50
C LYS A 3 -28.93 7.05 -32.08
N LEU A 4 -28.62 7.82 -31.04
CA LEU A 4 -27.32 7.85 -30.39
C LEU A 4 -26.96 6.43 -29.92
N LYS A 5 -25.81 5.93 -30.37
CA LYS A 5 -25.24 4.65 -29.93
C LYS A 5 -25.01 4.72 -28.43
N GLU A 6 -25.70 3.85 -27.69
CA GLU A 6 -25.46 3.58 -26.28
C GLU A 6 -23.99 3.12 -26.15
N ARG A 7 -23.16 3.93 -25.47
CA ARG A 7 -21.76 3.58 -25.21
C ARG A 7 -21.77 2.36 -24.29
N GLU A 8 -21.35 1.21 -24.79
CA GLU A 8 -21.01 0.06 -23.96
C GLU A 8 -19.97 0.50 -22.91
N ARG A 9 -20.43 0.71 -21.68
CA ARG A 9 -19.54 0.90 -20.53
C ARG A 9 -18.92 -0.47 -20.26
N THR A 10 -17.71 -0.69 -20.76
CA THR A 10 -16.86 -1.77 -20.26
C THR A 10 -16.82 -1.66 -18.74
N LYS A 11 -17.32 -2.70 -18.05
CA LYS A 11 -17.47 -2.72 -16.60
C LYS A 11 -16.05 -2.79 -16.02
N ARG A 12 -15.41 -1.63 -15.80
CA ARG A 12 -14.08 -1.57 -15.19
C ARG A 12 -14.14 -2.21 -13.81
N THR A 13 -13.38 -3.29 -13.63
CA THR A 13 -13.17 -3.92 -12.34
C THR A 13 -12.53 -2.89 -11.40
N LYS A 14 -13.16 -2.63 -10.26
CA LYS A 14 -12.59 -1.78 -9.22
C LYS A 14 -11.62 -2.62 -8.40
N CYS A 15 -10.44 -2.08 -8.12
CA CYS A 15 -9.46 -2.70 -7.22
C CYS A 15 -9.45 -1.91 -5.90
N VAL A 16 -9.36 -2.63 -4.78
CA VAL A 16 -9.16 -2.05 -3.44
C VAL A 16 -7.93 -2.71 -2.84
N ILE A 17 -7.01 -1.89 -2.35
CA ILE A 17 -5.86 -2.32 -1.55
C ILE A 17 -6.12 -1.81 -0.14
N LEU A 18 -6.18 -2.74 0.82
CA LEU A 18 -6.35 -2.45 2.24
C LEU A 18 -5.09 -2.90 2.97
N GLY A 19 -4.37 -1.95 3.57
CA GLY A 19 -3.25 -2.28 4.46
C GLY A 19 -3.71 -2.20 5.92
N LEU A 20 -3.34 -3.21 6.71
CA LEU A 20 -3.60 -3.28 8.15
C LEU A 20 -2.26 -3.24 8.88
N ASP A 21 -1.94 -2.10 9.52
CA ASP A 21 -0.68 -1.96 10.25
C ASP A 21 -0.69 -2.84 11.52
N GLY A 22 0.46 -3.43 11.85
CA GLY A 22 0.63 -4.26 13.04
C GLY A 22 -0.12 -5.60 13.03
N MET A 23 -0.59 -6.09 11.88
CA MET A 23 -1.36 -7.33 11.77
C MET A 23 -0.56 -8.48 11.12
N PRO A 24 0.31 -9.20 11.86
CA PRO A 24 1.08 -10.30 11.30
C PRO A 24 0.19 -11.48 10.89
N TYR A 25 0.65 -12.25 9.90
CA TYR A 25 -0.05 -13.42 9.34
C TYR A 25 -0.64 -14.34 10.43
N ARG A 26 0.17 -14.70 11.43
CA ARG A 26 -0.22 -15.63 12.50
C ARG A 26 -1.38 -15.11 13.35
N LEU A 27 -1.45 -13.79 13.59
CA LEU A 27 -2.52 -13.18 14.37
C LEU A 27 -3.85 -13.27 13.62
N ILE A 28 -3.87 -12.88 12.35
CA ILE A 28 -5.06 -12.97 11.49
C ILE A 28 -5.54 -14.43 11.42
N ALA A 29 -4.63 -15.37 11.16
CA ALA A 29 -4.96 -16.79 11.06
C ALA A 29 -5.59 -17.33 12.36
N ASP A 30 -5.04 -16.96 13.52
CA ASP A 30 -5.53 -17.41 14.81
C ASP A 30 -6.90 -16.83 15.16
N LEU A 31 -7.09 -15.52 14.98
CA LEU A 31 -8.35 -14.85 15.26
C LEU A 31 -9.47 -15.32 14.32
N SER A 32 -9.17 -15.60 13.05
CA SER A 32 -10.12 -16.19 12.11
C SER A 32 -10.54 -17.61 12.54
N ARG A 33 -9.58 -18.48 12.91
CA ARG A 33 -9.90 -19.85 13.39
C ARG A 33 -10.73 -19.86 14.67
N LYS A 34 -10.50 -18.90 15.58
CA LYS A 34 -11.25 -18.76 16.83
C LYS A 34 -12.65 -18.15 16.63
N GLY A 35 -13.03 -17.79 15.41
CA GLY A 35 -14.32 -17.16 15.11
C GLY A 35 -14.42 -15.68 15.53
N VAL A 36 -13.31 -15.06 15.94
CA VAL A 36 -13.27 -13.63 16.33
C VAL A 36 -13.37 -12.73 15.09
N MET A 37 -12.80 -13.16 13.97
CA MET A 37 -12.83 -12.44 12.69
C MET A 37 -13.57 -13.26 11.61
N PRO A 38 -14.90 -13.41 11.69
CA PRO A 38 -15.68 -14.27 10.80
C PRO A 38 -15.60 -13.82 9.32
N ASN A 39 -15.73 -12.52 9.06
CA ASN A 39 -15.63 -11.99 7.69
C ASN A 39 -14.24 -12.23 7.07
N MET A 40 -13.18 -12.19 7.88
CA MET A 40 -11.83 -12.51 7.38
C MET A 40 -11.68 -14.01 7.12
N ALA A 41 -12.31 -14.86 7.94
CA ALA A 41 -12.32 -16.31 7.69
C ALA A 41 -13.00 -16.64 6.35
N GLU A 42 -14.11 -15.98 6.03
CA GLU A 42 -14.80 -16.10 4.73
C GLU A 42 -13.89 -15.66 3.57
N LEU A 43 -13.26 -14.47 3.68
CA LEU A 43 -12.32 -13.99 2.66
C LEU A 43 -11.12 -14.91 2.44
N ILE A 44 -10.59 -15.51 3.52
CA ILE A 44 -9.51 -16.50 3.44
C ILE A 44 -9.96 -17.77 2.71
N ALA A 45 -11.20 -18.21 2.94
CA ALA A 45 -11.76 -19.42 2.31
C ALA A 45 -12.05 -19.23 0.80
N GLU A 46 -12.46 -18.04 0.40
CA GLU A 46 -12.78 -17.71 -1.01
C GLU A 46 -11.55 -17.24 -1.81
N GLY A 47 -10.48 -16.86 -1.12
CA GLY A 47 -9.32 -16.18 -1.71
C GLY A 47 -7.99 -16.87 -1.47
N VAL A 48 -6.92 -16.07 -1.50
CA VAL A 48 -5.55 -16.53 -1.25
C VAL A 48 -5.01 -15.83 -0.01
N PHE A 49 -4.62 -16.61 0.99
CA PHE A 49 -4.02 -16.12 2.21
C PHE A 49 -2.63 -16.73 2.40
N ARG A 50 -1.59 -15.91 2.32
CA ARG A 50 -0.18 -16.34 2.35
C ARG A 50 0.65 -15.44 3.24
N GLU A 51 1.62 -16.03 3.92
CA GLU A 51 2.66 -15.30 4.64
C GLU A 51 3.59 -14.62 3.62
N MET A 52 3.96 -13.38 3.90
CA MET A 52 4.81 -12.55 3.03
C MET A 52 6.00 -12.03 3.82
N ALA A 53 7.13 -11.86 3.13
CA ALA A 53 8.27 -11.15 3.68
C ALA A 53 7.98 -9.65 3.72
N SER A 54 8.42 -8.99 4.80
CA SER A 54 8.36 -7.53 4.91
C SER A 54 9.50 -6.85 4.13
N SER A 55 9.47 -5.52 4.05
CA SER A 55 10.63 -4.74 3.63
C SER A 55 11.77 -4.87 4.64
N ILE A 56 13.01 -4.66 4.18
CA ILE A 56 14.17 -4.52 5.07
C ILE A 56 14.71 -3.09 4.91
N PRO A 57 14.67 -2.23 5.94
CA PRO A 57 14.25 -2.51 7.33
C PRO A 57 12.74 -2.75 7.54
N GLU A 58 12.39 -3.51 8.58
CA GLU A 58 11.00 -3.85 8.95
C GLU A 58 10.32 -2.71 9.74
N VAL A 59 10.28 -1.52 9.15
CA VAL A 59 9.68 -0.31 9.76
C VAL A 59 8.54 0.18 8.89
N SER A 60 7.44 0.66 9.49
CA SER A 60 6.22 1.02 8.76
C SER A 60 6.49 2.03 7.63
N SER A 61 7.28 3.09 7.84
CA SER A 61 7.56 4.08 6.78
C SER A 61 8.20 3.45 5.54
N VAL A 62 9.06 2.44 5.75
CA VAL A 62 9.72 1.68 4.68
C VAL A 62 8.72 0.75 4.00
N ALA A 63 7.97 -0.02 4.78
CA ALA A 63 6.99 -0.98 4.27
C ALA A 63 5.89 -0.31 3.44
N TRP A 64 5.31 0.79 3.94
CA TRP A 64 4.29 1.55 3.23
C TRP A 64 4.84 2.16 1.94
N SER A 65 6.07 2.70 1.97
CA SER A 65 6.75 3.21 0.78
C SER A 65 7.01 2.11 -0.26
N SER A 66 7.41 0.90 0.18
CA SER A 66 7.56 -0.27 -0.68
C SER A 66 6.22 -0.71 -1.31
N ILE A 67 5.13 -0.74 -0.53
CA ILE A 67 3.78 -1.11 -1.01
C ILE A 67 3.32 -0.15 -2.12
N ILE A 68 3.41 1.16 -1.88
CA ILE A 68 2.83 2.14 -2.82
C ILE A 68 3.67 2.29 -4.08
N THR A 69 4.98 2.07 -4.02
CA THR A 69 5.87 2.21 -5.18
C THR A 69 6.07 0.89 -5.92
N GLY A 70 5.90 -0.25 -5.24
CA GLY A 70 6.31 -1.56 -5.71
C GLY A 70 7.84 -1.70 -5.84
N LYS A 71 8.60 -0.88 -5.10
CA LYS A 71 10.06 -0.80 -5.14
C LYS A 71 10.67 -1.20 -3.81
N ASN A 72 11.94 -1.58 -3.82
CA ASN A 72 12.68 -1.83 -2.58
C ASN A 72 13.27 -0.53 -1.99
N PRO A 73 13.74 -0.51 -0.73
CA PRO A 73 14.23 0.70 -0.07
C PRO A 73 15.41 1.39 -0.76
N GLY A 74 16.28 0.64 -1.44
CA GLY A 74 17.36 1.20 -2.24
C GLY A 74 16.87 2.00 -3.46
N GLU A 75 15.68 1.68 -3.97
CA GLU A 75 15.06 2.36 -5.12
C GLU A 75 14.18 3.54 -4.68
N HIS A 76 13.28 3.35 -3.69
CA HIS A 76 12.38 4.42 -3.26
C HIS A 76 13.00 5.40 -2.25
N GLY A 77 14.14 5.04 -1.63
CA GLY A 77 14.97 5.96 -0.84
C GLY A 77 14.49 6.26 0.57
N ILE A 78 13.53 5.49 1.11
CA ILE A 78 13.02 5.65 2.47
C ILE A 78 13.52 4.49 3.33
N PHE A 79 14.26 4.79 4.39
CA PHE A 79 14.93 3.79 5.24
C PHE A 79 14.43 3.75 6.69
N GLY A 80 13.55 4.67 7.08
CA GLY A 80 13.02 4.77 8.44
C GLY A 80 12.16 6.01 8.63
N PHE A 81 11.83 6.32 9.88
CA PHE A 81 11.09 7.55 10.22
C PHE A 81 11.99 8.78 10.33
N THR A 82 13.29 8.57 10.52
CA THR A 82 14.28 9.64 10.65
C THR A 82 15.48 9.32 9.78
N ASP A 83 16.06 10.33 9.16
CA ASP A 83 17.28 10.24 8.38
C ASP A 83 18.20 11.43 8.70
N LEU A 84 19.47 11.36 8.31
CA LEU A 84 20.45 12.42 8.53
C LEU A 84 20.40 13.46 7.42
N MET A 85 20.40 14.73 7.80
CA MET A 85 20.55 15.81 6.83
C MET A 85 21.92 15.71 6.14
N PRO A 86 21.99 15.74 4.80
CA PRO A 86 23.26 15.66 4.09
C PRO A 86 24.26 16.72 4.57
N GLY A 87 25.46 16.28 4.94
CA GLY A 87 26.52 17.17 5.44
C GLY A 87 26.35 17.63 6.90
N SER A 88 25.43 17.03 7.65
CA SER A 88 25.19 17.34 9.06
C SER A 88 24.93 16.07 9.89
N TYR A 89 24.99 16.19 11.22
CA TYR A 89 24.51 15.18 12.17
C TYR A 89 23.07 15.44 12.65
N SER A 90 22.43 16.48 12.13
CA SER A 90 21.02 16.77 12.40
C SER A 90 20.12 15.76 11.70
N VAL A 91 19.02 15.39 12.35
CA VAL A 91 18.01 14.48 11.80
C VAL A 91 16.86 15.24 11.15
N PHE A 92 16.23 14.64 10.15
CA PHE A 92 14.95 15.08 9.59
C PHE A 92 13.99 13.91 9.44
N PHE A 93 12.70 14.22 9.27
CA PHE A 93 11.66 13.22 9.01
C PHE A 93 11.41 13.12 7.50
N PRO A 94 11.72 12.00 6.84
CA PRO A 94 11.41 11.80 5.43
C PRO A 94 9.90 11.91 5.22
N ASN A 95 9.51 12.72 4.23
CA ASN A 95 8.13 12.90 3.81
C ASN A 95 7.97 12.51 2.34
N PHE A 96 6.81 12.78 1.75
CA PHE A 96 6.49 12.34 0.38
C PHE A 96 7.47 12.90 -0.66
N SER A 97 7.98 14.13 -0.49
CA SER A 97 8.99 14.71 -1.40
C SER A 97 10.34 14.00 -1.40
N ASN A 98 10.62 13.16 -0.39
CA ASN A 98 11.83 12.34 -0.34
C ASN A 98 11.69 11.00 -1.06
N LEU A 99 10.48 10.63 -1.49
CA LEU A 99 10.21 9.38 -2.19
C LEU A 99 10.77 9.45 -3.62
N LYS A 100 11.73 8.57 -3.94
CA LYS A 100 12.45 8.58 -5.23
C LYS A 100 11.77 7.78 -6.33
N ALA A 101 10.66 7.12 -6.02
CA ALA A 101 9.89 6.32 -6.97
C ALA A 101 8.41 6.73 -6.90
N PRO A 102 7.73 6.90 -8.04
CA PRO A 102 6.34 7.32 -8.05
C PRO A 102 5.45 6.21 -7.48
N PRO A 103 4.44 6.56 -6.65
CA PRO A 103 3.45 5.60 -6.20
C PRO A 103 2.59 5.12 -7.39
N PHE A 104 1.99 3.93 -7.27
CA PHE A 104 1.27 3.31 -8.38
C PHE A 104 0.12 4.18 -8.89
N TRP A 105 -0.52 4.99 -8.05
CA TRP A 105 -1.66 5.83 -8.44
C TRP A 105 -1.28 7.04 -9.30
N GLU A 106 0.01 7.39 -9.39
CA GLU A 106 0.50 8.44 -10.31
C GLU A 106 0.76 7.91 -11.72
N ARG A 107 0.73 6.58 -11.92
CA ARG A 107 0.89 5.97 -13.24
C ARG A 107 -0.38 6.18 -14.06
N GLU A 108 -0.23 6.53 -15.34
CA GLU A 108 -1.36 6.83 -16.23
C GLU A 108 -2.39 5.69 -16.30
N GLU A 109 -1.91 4.44 -16.20
CA GLU A 109 -2.75 3.24 -16.29
C GLU A 109 -3.67 3.04 -15.08
N SER A 110 -3.37 3.68 -13.95
CA SER A 110 -4.13 3.52 -12.69
C SER A 110 -5.51 4.16 -12.73
N GLY A 111 -5.74 5.09 -13.67
CA GLY A 111 -7.01 5.79 -13.78
C GLY A 111 -7.39 6.53 -12.49
N ARG A 112 -8.70 6.61 -12.21
CA ARG A 112 -9.20 7.36 -11.05
C ARG A 112 -8.94 6.60 -9.75
N SER A 113 -8.11 7.17 -8.89
CA SER A 113 -7.73 6.63 -7.58
C SER A 113 -8.27 7.47 -6.43
N VAL A 114 -8.48 6.85 -5.27
CA VAL A 114 -8.81 7.51 -3.99
C VAL A 114 -7.86 6.96 -2.94
N ILE A 115 -7.09 7.85 -2.30
CA ILE A 115 -6.07 7.49 -1.30
C ILE A 115 -6.53 7.99 0.07
N ILE A 116 -6.54 7.11 1.07
CA ILE A 116 -7.04 7.41 2.42
C ILE A 116 -6.04 6.85 3.42
N ASN A 117 -5.58 7.69 4.35
CA ASN A 117 -4.76 7.31 5.52
C ASN A 117 -3.52 6.47 5.19
N VAL A 118 -2.89 6.70 4.04
CA VAL A 118 -1.59 6.08 3.72
C VAL A 118 -0.48 6.91 4.40
N PRO A 119 0.39 6.32 5.22
CA PRO A 119 1.44 7.05 5.92
C PRO A 119 2.45 7.72 4.97
N SER A 120 3.01 8.85 5.41
CA SER A 120 4.09 9.59 4.73
C SER A 120 3.76 10.06 3.30
N THR A 121 2.48 10.25 2.95
CA THR A 121 2.04 10.77 1.64
C THR A 121 1.70 12.26 1.63
N TYR A 122 2.14 13.01 2.64
CA TYR A 122 2.04 14.48 2.68
C TYR A 122 3.45 15.07 2.87
N PRO A 123 3.78 16.23 2.28
CA PRO A 123 3.05 16.97 1.25
C PRO A 123 3.26 16.41 -0.16
#